data_AF-A0A3D4B2R8-F1
#
_entry.id   AF-A0A3D4B2R8-F1
#
_cell.length_a   1.000
_cell.length_b   1.000
_cell.length_c   1.000
_cell.angle_alpha   90.00
_cell.angle_beta   90.00
_cell.angle_gamma   90.00
#
_symmetry.space_group_name_H-M   'P 1'
#
loop_
_entity.id
_entity.type
_entity.pdbx_description
1 polymer ?
#
loop_
_entity_poly.entity_id
_entity_poly.type
_entity_poly.pdbx_seq_one_letter_code
_entity_poly.pdbx_strand_id
1 'polypeptide(L)'
;MRLFKFVLVLALMTGLTGSTMAADKYVIDKVHSSIAFSVKHMMISTVKGGFDDFSGEIMLDENDITKSSVMVTIQTASINTGNEGRDKHLKSPDFFDA
;
A
#
# COMPACT_ATOMS: atom_id res chain seq x y z
N MET A 1 14.59 -35.71 61.93
CA MET A 1 13.14 -35.87 62.10
C MET A 1 12.46 -34.66 61.47
N ARG A 2 12.29 -34.65 60.13
CA ARG A 2 10.99 -34.60 59.45
C ARG A 2 9.97 -33.67 60.13
N LEU A 3 9.63 -32.56 59.48
CA LEU A 3 8.27 -32.30 58.97
C LEU A 3 8.28 -31.09 57.99
N PHE A 4 8.04 -31.31 56.68
CA PHE A 4 6.86 -30.83 55.91
C PHE A 4 6.63 -29.31 55.91
N LYS A 5 6.30 -28.56 54.85
CA LYS A 5 6.28 -28.62 53.37
C LYS A 5 5.64 -27.26 52.96
N PHE A 6 6.05 -26.69 51.82
CA PHE A 6 5.25 -25.78 50.96
C PHE A 6 4.86 -24.37 51.46
N VAL A 7 5.37 -23.35 50.76
CA VAL A 7 4.67 -22.19 50.12
C VAL A 7 5.79 -21.38 49.42
N LEU A 8 6.04 -21.50 48.11
CA LEU A 8 5.25 -21.03 46.95
C LEU A 8 5.06 -19.49 47.04
N VAL A 9 5.76 -18.61 46.33
CA VAL A 9 5.87 -18.43 44.88
C VAL A 9 7.10 -17.55 44.66
N LEU A 10 8.05 -18.01 43.85
CA LEU A 10 9.18 -17.21 43.40
C LEU A 10 8.66 -16.18 42.40
N ALA A 11 8.92 -14.90 42.68
CA ALA A 11 8.62 -13.78 41.82
C ALA A 11 9.17 -14.03 40.41
N LEU A 12 8.27 -14.15 39.43
CA LEU A 12 8.62 -14.01 38.03
C LEU A 12 7.51 -13.23 37.33
N MET A 13 7.42 -11.94 37.69
CA MET A 13 6.82 -10.91 36.83
C MET A 13 7.73 -10.73 35.60
N THR A 14 7.80 -11.76 34.74
CA THR A 14 8.30 -11.57 33.38
C THR A 14 7.15 -10.93 32.63
N GLY A 15 7.14 -9.60 32.66
CA GLY A 15 6.35 -8.81 31.73
C GLY A 15 6.73 -9.25 30.34
N LEU A 16 5.87 -10.06 29.72
CA LEU A 16 5.86 -10.21 28.29
C LEU A 16 5.31 -8.89 27.76
N THR A 17 6.16 -7.87 27.70
CA THR A 17 5.92 -6.70 26.87
C THR A 17 5.97 -7.22 25.45
N GLY A 18 4.86 -7.79 24.98
CA GLY A 18 4.62 -7.92 23.56
C GLY A 18 4.68 -6.51 23.03
N SER A 19 5.78 -6.18 22.35
CA SER A 19 5.84 -4.99 21.51
C SER A 19 4.60 -5.04 20.66
N THR A 20 3.67 -4.11 20.86
CA THR A 20 2.65 -3.84 19.86
C THR A 20 3.45 -3.33 18.66
N MET A 21 3.86 -4.24 17.77
CA MET A 21 4.51 -3.86 16.52
C MET A 21 3.44 -3.07 15.76
N ALA A 22 3.55 -1.75 15.82
CA ALA A 22 2.77 -0.90 14.94
C ALA A 22 3.23 -1.20 13.51
N ALA A 23 2.31 -1.18 12.56
CA ALA A 23 2.65 -1.39 11.15
C ALA A 23 3.78 -0.43 10.72
N ASP A 24 4.78 -0.96 10.02
CA ASP A 24 5.89 -0.19 9.48
C ASP A 24 5.40 0.68 8.33
N LYS A 25 5.85 1.93 8.29
CA LYS A 25 5.48 2.90 7.26
C LYS A 25 6.52 2.95 6.15
N TYR A 26 6.10 2.67 4.93
CA TYR A 26 6.90 2.79 3.71
C TYR A 26 6.32 3.89 2.82
N VAL A 27 7.18 4.79 2.33
CA VAL A 27 6.80 5.81 1.34
C VAL A 27 7.07 5.25 -0.05
N ILE A 28 6.10 5.39 -0.95
CA ILE A 28 6.25 4.93 -2.34
C ILE A 28 7.30 5.78 -3.06
N ASP A 29 8.36 5.14 -3.54
CA ASP A 29 9.32 5.75 -4.45
C ASP A 29 8.76 5.74 -5.87
N LYS A 30 8.52 6.95 -6.41
CA LYS A 30 8.00 7.14 -7.75
C LYS A 30 8.94 6.62 -8.85
N VAL A 31 10.26 6.65 -8.65
CA VAL A 31 11.22 6.26 -9.71
C VAL A 31 11.20 4.75 -9.99
N HIS A 32 10.90 3.95 -8.96
CA HIS A 32 10.88 2.49 -9.05
C HIS A 32 9.47 1.90 -8.95
N SER A 33 8.44 2.75 -9.04
CA SER A 33 7.04 2.34 -8.99
C SER A 33 6.32 2.84 -10.24
N SER A 34 5.21 2.18 -10.59
CA SER A 34 4.39 2.62 -11.72
C SER A 34 2.92 2.33 -11.45
N ILE A 35 2.04 3.26 -11.82
CA ILE A 35 0.60 3.04 -11.89
C ILE A 35 0.23 2.87 -13.36
N ALA A 36 0.02 1.61 -13.77
CA ALA A 36 -0.22 1.24 -15.15
C ALA A 36 -1.61 0.64 -15.33
N PHE A 37 -2.21 0.87 -16.50
CA PHE A 37 -3.47 0.28 -16.93
C PHE A 37 -3.37 -0.28 -18.35
N SER A 38 -4.32 -1.14 -18.68
CA SER A 38 -4.45 -1.75 -20.00
C SER A 38 -5.93 -1.94 -20.33
N VAL A 39 -6.36 -1.40 -21.47
CA VAL A 39 -7.77 -1.43 -21.91
C VAL A 39 -7.85 -1.98 -23.33
N LYS A 40 -8.81 -2.88 -23.57
CA LYS A 40 -9.07 -3.38 -24.93
C LYS A 40 -9.79 -2.32 -25.77
N HIS A 41 -9.32 -2.12 -26.98
CA HIS A 41 -9.93 -1.25 -27.98
C HIS A 41 -10.50 -2.12 -29.10
N MET A 42 -11.84 -2.19 -29.18
CA MET A 42 -12.60 -2.98 -30.15
C MET A 42 -12.22 -4.47 -30.22
N MET A 43 -11.78 -5.07 -29.09
CA MET A 43 -11.36 -6.48 -28.96
C MET A 43 -10.11 -6.90 -29.77
N ILE A 44 -9.56 -6.01 -30.60
CA ILE A 44 -8.44 -6.30 -31.49
C ILE A 44 -7.13 -5.77 -30.91
N SER A 45 -7.12 -4.51 -30.47
CA SER A 45 -5.91 -3.87 -29.94
C SER A 45 -6.02 -3.62 -28.44
N THR A 46 -4.87 -3.47 -27.79
CA THR A 46 -4.77 -3.16 -26.36
C THR A 46 -4.05 -1.83 -26.21
N VAL A 47 -4.73 -0.85 -25.61
CA VAL A 47 -4.13 0.43 -25.23
C VAL A 47 -3.55 0.27 -23.85
N LYS A 48 -2.24 0.50 -23.73
CA LYS A 48 -1.54 0.57 -22.46
C LYS A 48 -1.31 2.04 -22.10
N GLY A 49 -1.37 2.35 -20.83
CA GLY A 49 -1.05 3.68 -20.33
C GLY A 49 -0.78 3.65 -18.84
N GLY A 50 -0.54 4.82 -18.27
CA GLY A 50 -0.31 4.99 -16.84
C GLY A 50 -0.49 6.44 -16.40
N PHE A 51 -0.15 6.69 -15.15
CA PHE A 51 -0.11 8.02 -14.55
C PHE A 51 1.31 8.29 -14.06
N ASP A 52 1.91 9.37 -14.56
CA ASP A 52 3.30 9.71 -14.28
C ASP A 52 3.47 10.46 -12.95
N ASP A 53 2.39 11.02 -12.40
CA ASP A 53 2.38 11.75 -11.14
C ASP A 53 1.45 11.12 -10.10
N PHE A 54 2.08 10.51 -9.10
CA PHE A 54 1.43 9.88 -7.96
C PHE A 54 2.32 9.94 -6.72
N SER A 55 1.71 9.74 -5.56
CA SER A 55 2.38 9.58 -4.28
C SER A 55 1.60 8.59 -3.43
N GLY A 56 2.23 7.99 -2.42
CA GLY A 56 1.51 7.13 -1.51
C GLY A 56 2.36 6.57 -0.38
N GLU A 57 1.67 5.88 0.51
CA GLU A 57 2.23 5.29 1.71
C GLU A 57 1.63 3.90 1.91
N ILE A 58 2.46 2.99 2.42
CA ILE A 58 2.08 1.62 2.78
C ILE A 58 2.34 1.48 4.28
N MET A 59 1.32 1.06 5.01
CA MET A 59 1.44 0.57 6.37
C MET A 59 1.49 -0.95 6.31
N LEU A 60 2.63 -1.57 6.62
CA LEU A 60 2.82 -3.01 6.57
C LEU A 60 3.00 -3.60 7.97
N ASP A 61 2.10 -4.48 8.36
CA ASP A 61 2.26 -5.35 9.53
C ASP A 61 2.71 -6.73 9.03
N GLU A 62 3.99 -7.03 9.19
CA GLU A 62 4.59 -8.29 8.73
C GLU A 62 4.05 -9.53 9.48
N ASN A 63 3.48 -9.34 10.68
CA ASN A 63 2.94 -10.42 11.49
C ASN A 63 1.46 -10.68 11.17
N ASP A 64 0.73 -9.66 10.73
CA ASP A 64 -0.68 -9.73 10.38
C ASP A 64 -1.02 -8.81 9.20
N ILE A 65 -0.92 -9.35 7.98
CA ILE A 65 -1.19 -8.61 6.75
C ILE A 65 -2.60 -7.99 6.72
N THR A 66 -3.56 -8.51 7.48
CA THR A 66 -4.93 -7.97 7.52
C THR A 66 -5.02 -6.60 8.20
N LYS A 67 -3.99 -6.22 8.97
CA LYS A 67 -3.83 -4.89 9.58
C LYS A 67 -3.02 -3.92 8.72
N SER A 68 -2.53 -4.39 7.57
CA SER A 68 -1.79 -3.55 6.63
C SER A 68 -2.76 -2.68 5.80
N SER A 69 -2.30 -1.52 5.35
CA SER A 69 -3.07 -0.63 4.49
C SER A 69 -2.19 0.09 3.48
N VAL A 70 -2.80 0.54 2.38
CA VAL A 70 -2.12 1.30 1.33
C VAL A 70 -2.97 2.49 0.97
N MET A 71 -2.35 3.67 0.88
CA MET A 71 -2.98 4.89 0.39
C MET A 71 -2.16 5.45 -0.76
N VAL A 72 -2.83 5.74 -1.88
CA VAL A 72 -2.21 6.33 -3.07
C VAL A 72 -3.05 7.50 -3.55
N THR A 73 -2.37 8.59 -3.91
CA THR A 73 -2.94 9.77 -4.57
C THR A 73 -2.37 9.83 -5.97
N ILE A 74 -3.24 10.04 -6.96
CA ILE A 74 -2.89 10.06 -8.38
C ILE A 74 -3.37 11.38 -8.97
N GLN A 75 -2.49 12.10 -9.65
CA GLN A 75 -2.88 13.27 -10.43
C GLN A 75 -3.38 12.81 -11.79
N THR A 76 -4.69 12.84 -12.01
CA THR A 76 -5.32 12.36 -13.25
C THR A 76 -4.82 13.09 -14.50
N ALA A 77 -4.44 14.36 -14.38
CA ALA A 77 -3.82 15.15 -15.45
C ALA A 77 -2.45 14.61 -15.93
N SER A 78 -1.82 13.71 -15.18
CA SER A 78 -0.58 13.03 -15.54
C SER A 78 -0.77 11.76 -16.38
N ILE A 79 -1.99 11.51 -16.84
CA ILE A 79 -2.26 10.37 -17.71
C ILE A 79 -1.39 10.41 -18.98
N ASN A 80 -0.82 9.26 -19.30
CA ASN A 80 0.07 9.06 -20.43
C ASN A 80 -0.25 7.72 -21.10
N THR A 81 -0.61 7.77 -22.38
CA THR A 81 -0.84 6.58 -23.22
C THR A 81 0.13 6.51 -24.40
N GLY A 82 1.16 7.36 -24.41
CA GLY A 82 2.08 7.53 -25.54
C GLY A 82 1.43 8.19 -26.77
N ASN A 83 0.26 8.82 -26.62
CA ASN A 83 -0.44 9.50 -27.71
C ASN A 83 -1.07 10.80 -27.20
N GLU A 84 -0.45 11.94 -27.55
CA GLU A 84 -0.85 13.26 -27.05
C GLU A 84 -2.31 13.62 -27.34
N GLY A 85 -2.83 13.24 -28.52
CA GLY A 85 -4.22 13.52 -28.89
C GLY A 85 -5.22 12.77 -28.01
N ARG A 86 -4.92 11.50 -27.72
CA ARG A 86 -5.73 10.70 -26.79
C ARG A 86 -5.57 11.19 -25.35
N ASP A 87 -4.36 11.54 -24.93
CA ASP A 87 -4.09 12.02 -23.58
C ASP A 87 -4.80 13.35 -23.31
N LYS A 88 -4.87 14.25 -24.32
CA LYS A 88 -5.66 15.48 -24.24
C LYS A 88 -7.15 15.19 -24.09
N HIS A 89 -7.68 14.21 -24.82
CA HIS A 89 -9.09 13.83 -24.71
C HIS A 89 -9.41 13.19 -23.36
N LEU A 90 -8.54 12.33 -22.83
CA LEU A 90 -8.74 11.69 -21.53
C LEU A 90 -8.73 12.70 -20.37
N LYS A 91 -8.06 13.84 -20.52
CA LYS A 91 -8.09 14.93 -19.53
C LYS A 91 -9.36 15.78 -19.59
N SER A 92 -10.18 15.65 -20.64
CA SER A 92 -11.39 16.47 -20.80
C SER A 92 -12.51 16.07 -19.81
N PRO A 93 -13.56 16.89 -19.69
CA PRO A 93 -14.76 16.57 -18.91
C PRO A 93 -15.51 15.31 -19.37
N ASP A 94 -15.24 14.81 -20.58
CA ASP A 94 -15.84 13.57 -21.07
C ASP A 94 -15.25 12.33 -20.37
N PHE A 95 -14.12 12.50 -19.66
CA PHE A 95 -13.40 11.45 -18.96
C PHE A 95 -12.98 11.86 -17.54
N PHE A 96 -11.72 12.24 -17.34
CA PHE A 96 -11.18 12.46 -16.00
C PHE A 96 -11.44 13.86 -15.45
N ASP A 97 -11.90 14.80 -16.29
CA ASP A 97 -12.14 16.20 -15.92
C ASP A 97 -10.97 16.79 -15.11
N ALA A 98 -9.77 16.74 -15.73
CA ALA A 98 -8.49 16.88 -15.06
C ALA A 98 -7.76 18.19 -15.39
#